data_AF-A0A0M2UVF1-F1
#
_entry.id   AF-A0A0M2UVF1-F1
#
_cell.length_a   1.000
_cell.length_b   1.000
_cell.length_c   1.000
_cell.angle_alpha   90.00
_cell.angle_beta   90.00
_cell.angle_gamma   90.00
#
_symmetry.space_group_name_H-M   'P 1'
#
loop_
_entity.id
_entity.type
_entity.pdbx_description
1 polymer ?
#
loop_
_entity_poly.entity_id
_entity_poly.type
_entity_poly.pdbx_seq_one_letter_code
_entity_poly.pdbx_strand_id
1 'polypeptide(L)'
;MVAQSPTALGTFREPFIGELNLTGREVWIRAAEVYNGIAIPVDATGFQIGLEDAAGVVSFVPSGALPRPFDREAADLAKFGVNLTKTMLKTVRFPANCFTHARPSLDLTRIRAAIIRLNRPDARDFAFDQLQIVTV
;
A
#
# COMPACT_ATOMS: atom_id res chain seq x y z
N MET A 1 7.49 3.01 -7.37
CA MET A 1 8.44 2.18 -6.62
C MET A 1 8.00 0.72 -6.71
N VAL A 2 8.89 -0.22 -7.01
CA VAL A 2 8.64 -1.66 -6.79
C VAL A 2 9.48 -2.05 -5.57
N ALA A 3 8.84 -2.63 -4.56
CA ALA A 3 9.47 -3.02 -3.31
C ALA A 3 9.32 -4.52 -3.12
N GLN A 4 10.46 -5.19 -2.98
CA GLN A 4 10.56 -6.57 -2.50
C GLN A 4 11.21 -6.52 -1.12
N SER A 5 10.79 -7.39 -0.20
CA SER A 5 11.41 -7.50 1.12
C SER A 5 11.89 -8.94 1.33
N PRO A 6 13.10 -9.30 0.84
CA PRO A 6 13.60 -10.67 0.93
C PRO A 6 13.94 -11.09 2.38
N THR A 7 14.16 -10.14 3.29
CA THR A 7 14.46 -10.40 4.70
C THR A 7 14.17 -9.13 5.51
N ALA A 8 13.27 -9.23 6.49
CA ALA A 8 12.76 -8.17 7.38
C ALA A 8 11.72 -7.21 6.77
N LEU A 9 10.50 -7.25 7.33
CA LEU A 9 9.33 -6.39 7.07
C LEU A 9 9.69 -5.01 6.50
N GLY A 10 9.81 -4.91 5.17
CA GLY A 10 10.25 -3.70 4.48
C GLY A 10 9.43 -2.50 4.91
N THR A 11 10.09 -1.51 5.53
CA THR A 11 9.46 -0.27 5.99
C THR A 11 10.02 0.89 5.18
N PHE A 12 9.14 1.60 4.48
CA PHE A 12 9.49 2.74 3.63
C PHE A 12 8.85 3.98 4.22
N ARG A 13 9.63 5.03 4.42
CA ARG A 13 9.18 6.29 5.01
C ARG A 13 9.27 7.40 3.97
N GLU A 14 8.15 8.03 3.68
CA GLU A 14 8.03 9.18 2.79
C GLU A 14 7.81 10.45 3.65
N PRO A 15 8.83 11.29 3.85
CA PRO A 15 8.68 12.54 4.58
C PRO A 15 7.86 13.55 3.76
N PHE A 16 7.05 14.36 4.45
CA PHE A 16 6.41 15.50 3.84
C PHE A 16 7.28 16.75 3.90
N ILE A 17 7.04 17.69 3.00
CA ILE A 17 7.64 19.03 3.08
C ILE A 17 6.93 19.76 4.22
N GLY A 18 7.54 19.73 5.42
CA GLY A 18 6.97 20.31 6.63
C GLY A 18 5.91 19.41 7.29
N GLU A 19 5.14 20.02 8.19
CA GLU A 19 4.02 19.37 8.88
C GLU A 19 2.70 19.65 8.14
N LEU A 20 1.84 18.64 8.05
CA LEU A 20 0.53 18.71 7.40
C LEU A 20 -0.59 18.45 8.41
N ASN A 21 -1.65 19.27 8.31
CA ASN A 21 -2.92 18.98 8.97
C ASN A 21 -3.78 18.07 8.07
N LEU A 22 -3.97 16.83 8.50
CA LEU A 22 -4.75 15.81 7.81
C LEU A 22 -6.19 15.65 8.36
N THR A 23 -6.63 16.54 9.25
CA THR A 23 -8.02 16.54 9.73
C THR A 23 -8.99 16.72 8.56
N GLY A 24 -9.96 15.81 8.43
CA GLY A 24 -10.92 15.82 7.30
C GLY A 24 -10.31 15.45 5.94
N ARG A 25 -9.16 14.79 5.92
CA ARG A 25 -8.48 14.36 4.69
C ARG A 25 -8.36 12.85 4.59
N GLU A 26 -8.06 12.40 3.38
CA GLU A 26 -7.70 11.02 3.06
C GLU A 26 -6.27 10.93 2.55
N VAL A 27 -5.61 9.83 2.89
CA VAL A 27 -4.35 9.40 2.29
C VAL A 27 -4.67 8.39 1.20
N TRP A 28 -4.29 8.67 -0.03
CA TRP A 28 -4.48 7.79 -1.17
C TRP A 28 -3.14 7.26 -1.64
N ILE A 29 -3.10 5.99 -2.01
CA ILE A 29 -1.92 5.38 -2.62
C ILE A 29 -2.36 4.36 -3.66
N ARG A 30 -1.67 4.31 -4.80
CA ARG A 30 -1.86 3.22 -5.76
C ARG A 30 -0.93 2.08 -5.40
N ALA A 31 -1.48 0.88 -5.27
CA ALA A 31 -0.71 -0.30 -4.94
C ALA A 31 -1.14 -1.51 -5.77
N ALA A 32 -0.23 -2.44 -6.01
CA ALA A 32 -0.49 -3.73 -6.64
C ALA A 32 0.37 -4.83 -6.03
N GLU A 33 -0.18 -6.04 -5.93
CA GLU A 33 0.62 -7.27 -5.84
C GLU A 33 1.26 -7.51 -7.20
N VAL A 34 2.59 -7.69 -7.23
CA VAL A 34 3.36 -7.85 -8.47
C VAL A 34 3.51 -9.33 -8.78
N TYR A 35 3.17 -9.71 -10.01
CA TYR A 35 3.50 -11.02 -10.54
C TYR A 35 4.98 -11.09 -10.94
N ASN A 36 5.69 -12.07 -10.38
CA ASN A 36 7.13 -12.26 -10.58
C ASN A 36 7.50 -13.31 -11.64
N GLY A 37 6.52 -13.86 -12.37
CA GLY A 37 6.76 -14.85 -13.42
C GLY A 37 6.72 -16.31 -12.96
N ILE A 38 6.49 -16.61 -11.67
CA ILE A 38 6.49 -17.98 -11.16
C ILE A 38 5.06 -18.52 -11.02
N ALA A 39 4.31 -18.00 -10.05
CA ALA A 39 2.93 -18.41 -9.77
C ALA A 39 2.23 -17.33 -8.93
N ILE A 40 0.92 -17.21 -9.10
CA ILE A 40 0.09 -16.39 -8.21
C ILE A 40 -0.25 -17.24 -6.96
N PRO A 41 0.14 -16.82 -5.74
CA PRO A 41 -0.23 -17.54 -4.52
C PRO A 41 -1.75 -17.68 -4.38
N VAL A 42 -2.29 -18.64 -3.63
CA VAL A 42 -3.77 -18.78 -3.53
C VAL A 42 -4.40 -17.66 -2.70
N ASP A 43 -3.74 -17.27 -1.61
CA ASP A 43 -4.29 -16.29 -0.66
C ASP A 43 -4.12 -14.84 -1.14
N ALA A 44 -4.96 -13.92 -0.66
CA ALA A 44 -4.76 -12.49 -0.88
C ALA A 44 -3.70 -11.91 0.08
N THR A 45 -3.07 -10.81 -0.32
CA THR A 45 -2.06 -10.11 0.50
C THR A 45 -2.33 -8.61 0.58
N GLY A 46 -1.55 -7.91 1.39
CA GLY A 46 -1.61 -6.46 1.54
C GLY A 46 -0.45 -5.93 2.39
N PHE A 47 -0.53 -4.65 2.70
CA PHE A 47 0.47 -3.94 3.49
C PHE A 47 -0.21 -3.09 4.57
N GLN A 48 0.58 -2.39 5.36
CA GLN A 48 0.10 -1.35 6.26
C GLN A 48 0.61 0.00 5.80
N ILE A 49 -0.26 1.00 5.84
CA ILE A 49 0.16 2.40 5.75
C ILE A 49 0.10 3.01 7.14
N GLY A 50 1.04 3.89 7.45
CA GLY A 50 1.11 4.60 8.70
C GLY A 50 1.31 6.08 8.50
N LEU A 51 0.91 6.83 9.52
CA LEU A 51 1.17 8.26 9.63
C LEU A 51 2.02 8.50 10.86
N GLU A 52 3.00 9.39 10.71
CA GLU A 52 3.88 9.82 11.78
C GLU A 52 3.67 11.30 12.08
N ASP A 53 3.44 11.65 13.34
CA ASP A 53 3.31 13.04 13.77
C ASP A 53 4.66 13.68 14.18
N ALA A 54 4.64 14.98 14.46
CA ALA A 54 5.79 15.76 14.88
C ALA A 54 6.47 15.23 16.16
N ALA A 55 5.70 14.57 17.04
CA ALA A 55 6.20 13.94 18.26
C ALA A 55 6.80 12.54 18.00
N GLY A 56 6.75 12.03 16.76
CA GLY A 56 7.26 10.71 16.38
C GLY A 56 6.28 9.57 16.69
N VAL A 57 5.03 9.88 17.00
CA VAL A 57 3.99 8.87 17.20
C VAL A 57 3.60 8.31 15.83
N VAL A 58 3.64 6.98 15.70
CA VAL A 58 3.22 6.30 14.47
C VAL A 58 1.96 5.47 14.70
N SER A 59 0.96 5.69 13.87
CA SER A 59 -0.23 4.84 13.78
C SER A 59 -0.25 4.11 12.46
N PHE A 60 -0.61 2.82 12.46
CA PHE A 60 -0.70 1.99 11.26
C PHE A 60 -2.12 1.48 11.05
N VAL A 61 -2.55 1.46 9.80
CA VAL A 61 -3.81 0.85 9.36
C VAL A 61 -3.54 -0.12 8.20
N PRO A 62 -4.25 -1.26 8.13
CA PRO A 62 -4.07 -2.23 7.05
C PRO A 62 -4.71 -1.74 5.74
N SER A 63 -4.10 -2.06 4.60
CA SER A 63 -4.68 -1.81 3.27
C SER A 63 -5.89 -2.69 2.94
N GLY A 64 -6.10 -3.74 3.73
CA GLY A 64 -6.91 -4.88 3.31
C GLY A 64 -6.21 -5.67 2.19
N ALA A 65 -6.97 -6.52 1.50
CA ALA A 65 -6.49 -7.29 0.37
C ALA A 65 -6.36 -6.42 -0.89
N LEU A 66 -5.20 -6.49 -1.55
CA LEU A 66 -5.04 -5.95 -2.90
C LEU A 66 -5.68 -6.90 -3.93
N PRO A 67 -6.14 -6.37 -5.08
CA PRO A 67 -6.54 -7.21 -6.19
C PRO A 67 -5.40 -8.14 -6.59
N ARG A 68 -5.73 -9.39 -6.87
CA ARG A 68 -4.77 -10.36 -7.38
C ARG A 68 -4.32 -9.95 -8.78
N PRO A 69 -3.08 -10.30 -9.19
CA PRO A 69 -2.71 -10.22 -10.59
C PRO A 69 -3.76 -10.97 -11.44
N PHE A 70 -4.14 -10.39 -12.57
CA PHE A 70 -5.19 -10.92 -13.42
C PHE A 70 -4.60 -11.92 -14.40
N ASP A 71 -5.00 -13.19 -14.29
CA ASP A 71 -4.64 -14.22 -15.26
C ASP A 71 -5.48 -14.09 -16.52
N ARG A 72 -4.80 -14.11 -17.67
CA ARG A 72 -5.40 -14.30 -18.98
C ARG A 72 -4.92 -15.64 -19.49
N GLU A 73 -5.83 -16.58 -19.60
CA GLU A 73 -5.54 -17.91 -20.12
C GLU A 73 -5.22 -17.83 -21.61
N ALA A 74 -4.37 -18.74 -22.08
CA ALA A 74 -4.01 -18.86 -23.49
C ALA A 74 -5.25 -19.00 -24.39
N ALA A 75 -6.30 -19.66 -23.88
CA ALA A 75 -7.58 -19.82 -24.56
C ALA A 75 -8.32 -18.48 -24.76
N ASP A 76 -8.18 -17.53 -23.83
CA ASP A 76 -8.75 -16.17 -23.94
C ASP A 76 -7.92 -15.28 -24.87
N LEU A 77 -6.69 -15.70 -25.18
CA LEU A 77 -5.68 -14.95 -25.90
C LEU A 77 -5.30 -15.65 -27.20
N ALA A 78 -6.30 -15.88 -28.07
CA ALA A 78 -6.17 -16.56 -29.37
C ALA A 78 -4.98 -16.08 -30.25
N LYS A 79 -4.45 -14.87 -30.02
CA LYS A 79 -3.30 -14.30 -30.73
C LYS A 79 -1.93 -14.66 -30.14
N PHE A 80 -1.85 -14.99 -28.86
CA PHE A 80 -0.59 -15.16 -28.13
C PHE A 80 -0.26 -16.63 -27.81
N GLY A 81 -1.28 -17.48 -27.62
CA GLY A 81 -1.09 -18.92 -27.37
C GLY A 81 -0.35 -19.27 -26.07
N VAL A 82 -0.19 -18.30 -25.16
CA VAL A 82 0.47 -18.45 -23.86
C VAL A 82 -0.34 -17.75 -22.77
N ASN A 83 -0.29 -18.27 -21.55
CA ASN A 83 -0.89 -17.61 -20.38
C ASN A 83 -0.14 -16.32 -20.07
N LEU A 84 -0.88 -15.24 -19.85
CA LEU A 84 -0.31 -13.94 -19.48
C LEU A 84 -0.94 -13.46 -18.18
N THR A 85 -0.12 -13.24 -17.17
CA THR A 85 -0.56 -12.64 -15.91
C THR A 85 -0.23 -11.15 -15.90
N LYS A 86 -1.23 -10.31 -15.59
CA LYS A 86 -1.08 -8.86 -15.55
C LYS A 86 -1.24 -8.31 -14.13
N THR A 87 -0.22 -7.58 -13.67
CA THR A 87 -0.28 -6.80 -12.44
C THR A 87 -1.17 -5.56 -12.62
N MET A 88 -2.08 -5.30 -11.69
CA MET A 88 -3.05 -4.20 -11.77
C MET A 88 -2.99 -3.30 -10.53
N LEU A 89 -2.70 -2.01 -10.74
CA LEU A 89 -2.72 -1.01 -9.67
C LEU A 89 -4.16 -0.67 -9.26
N LYS A 90 -4.39 -0.59 -7.95
CA LYS A 90 -5.62 -0.07 -7.35
C LYS A 90 -5.30 1.09 -6.42
N THR A 91 -6.13 2.13 -6.48
CA THR A 91 -6.10 3.20 -5.47
C THR A 91 -6.74 2.70 -4.19
N VAL A 92 -5.96 2.67 -3.11
CA VAL A 92 -6.43 2.43 -1.75
C VAL A 92 -6.52 3.77 -1.05
N ARG A 93 -7.63 3.99 -0.33
CA ARG A 93 -7.97 5.27 0.33
C ARG A 93 -8.08 5.04 1.82
N PHE A 94 -7.46 5.94 2.59
CA PHE A 94 -7.41 5.86 4.04
C PHE A 94 -7.85 7.20 4.64
N PRO A 95 -9.09 7.29 5.15
CA PRO A 95 -9.52 8.41 5.97
C PRO A 95 -8.57 8.63 7.14
N ALA A 96 -8.13 9.88 7.36
CA ALA A 96 -7.15 10.20 8.40
C ALA A 96 -7.66 9.83 9.82
N ASN A 97 -8.98 9.85 10.03
CA ASN A 97 -9.60 9.44 11.29
C ASN A 97 -9.42 7.94 11.61
N CYS A 98 -9.18 7.08 10.63
CA CYS A 98 -8.86 5.67 10.89
C CYS A 98 -7.56 5.54 11.69
N PHE A 99 -6.62 6.46 11.53
CA PHE A 99 -5.33 6.44 12.22
C PHE A 99 -5.45 6.88 13.68
N THR A 100 -6.32 7.85 13.99
CA THR A 100 -6.61 8.22 15.39
C THR A 100 -7.51 7.18 16.07
N HIS A 101 -8.38 6.51 15.33
CA HIS A 101 -9.13 5.37 15.86
C HIS A 101 -8.18 4.22 16.26
N ALA A 102 -7.21 3.89 15.40
CA ALA A 102 -6.20 2.87 15.69
C ALA A 102 -5.21 3.30 16.79
N ARG A 103 -4.92 4.61 16.89
CA ARG A 103 -4.02 5.18 17.89
C ARG A 103 -4.47 6.59 18.31
N PRO A 104 -5.24 6.70 19.42
CA PRO A 104 -5.81 7.98 19.86
C PRO A 104 -4.79 9.09 20.19
N SER A 105 -3.53 8.73 20.44
CA SER A 105 -2.45 9.68 20.73
C SER A 105 -1.81 10.31 19.49
N LEU A 106 -2.18 9.91 18.27
CA LEU A 106 -1.67 10.51 17.04
C LEU A 106 -2.26 11.91 16.82
N ASP A 107 -1.40 12.92 16.63
CA ASP A 107 -1.84 14.28 16.29
C ASP A 107 -1.98 14.48 14.76
N LEU A 108 -3.21 14.43 14.26
CA LEU A 108 -3.50 14.65 12.83
C LEU A 108 -3.19 16.07 12.35
N THR A 109 -3.01 17.04 13.25
CA THR A 109 -2.75 18.42 12.86
C THR A 109 -1.29 18.67 12.49
N ARG A 110 -0.39 17.74 12.87
CA ARG A 110 1.07 17.87 12.75
C ARG A 110 1.73 16.63 12.18
N ILE A 111 1.20 16.11 11.07
CA ILE A 111 1.75 14.92 10.41
C ILE A 111 2.99 15.26 9.59
N ARG A 112 4.09 14.53 9.77
CA ARG A 112 5.38 14.78 9.10
C ARG A 112 5.80 13.72 8.08
N ALA A 113 5.19 12.54 8.09
CA ALA A 113 5.50 11.49 7.13
C ALA A 113 4.37 10.47 6.96
N ALA A 114 4.38 9.81 5.80
CA ALA A 114 3.69 8.55 5.59
C ALA A 114 4.70 7.38 5.63
N ILE A 115 4.25 6.22 6.12
CA ILE A 115 5.08 5.02 6.24
C ILE A 115 4.36 3.85 5.61
N ILE A 116 5.02 3.13 4.71
CA ILE A 116 4.53 1.86 4.16
C ILE A 116 5.28 0.74 4.87
N ARG A 117 4.56 -0.23 5.43
CA ARG A 117 5.14 -1.40 6.08
C ARG A 117 4.63 -2.68 5.40
N LEU A 118 5.55 -3.44 4.83
CA LEU A 118 5.30 -4.79 4.30
C LEU A 118 5.29 -5.77 5.46
N ASN A 119 4.16 -5.84 6.16
CA ASN A 119 4.04 -6.52 7.44
C ASN A 119 3.65 -8.01 7.34
N ARG A 120 3.61 -8.58 6.14
CA ARG A 120 3.21 -9.96 5.88
C ARG A 120 4.44 -10.86 5.67
N PRO A 121 4.43 -12.10 6.17
CA PRO A 121 5.58 -13.00 6.11
C PRO A 121 5.78 -13.68 4.73
N ASP A 122 4.83 -13.51 3.81
CA ASP A 122 4.75 -14.21 2.53
C ASP A 122 5.65 -13.63 1.43
N ALA A 123 6.54 -12.69 1.78
CA ALA A 123 7.59 -12.10 0.94
C ALA A 123 7.12 -11.71 -0.47
N ARG A 124 5.87 -11.23 -0.59
CA ARG A 124 5.31 -10.85 -1.88
C ARG A 124 5.82 -9.49 -2.34
N ASP A 125 5.95 -9.38 -3.65
CA ASP A 125 6.36 -8.17 -4.32
C ASP A 125 5.20 -7.19 -4.42
N PHE A 126 5.46 -5.93 -4.08
CA PHE A 126 4.47 -4.86 -4.19
C PHE A 126 4.98 -3.72 -5.06
N ALA A 127 4.10 -3.20 -5.92
CA ALA A 127 4.32 -1.95 -6.62
C ALA A 127 3.51 -0.86 -5.93
N PHE A 128 4.14 0.28 -5.66
CA PHE A 128 3.54 1.48 -5.10
C PHE A 128 3.72 2.65 -6.05
N ASP A 129 2.67 3.43 -6.24
CA ASP A 129 2.66 4.62 -7.07
C ASP A 129 1.74 5.69 -6.46
N GLN A 130 2.01 6.95 -6.78
CA GLN A 130 1.16 8.12 -6.47
C GLN A 130 0.60 8.13 -5.03
N LEU A 131 1.45 8.48 -4.05
CA LEU A 131 0.98 8.88 -2.72
C LEU A 131 0.36 10.28 -2.81
N GLN A 132 -0.89 10.43 -2.38
CA GLN A 132 -1.64 11.67 -2.47
C GLN A 132 -2.38 11.95 -1.15
N ILE A 133 -2.49 13.23 -0.81
CA ILE A 133 -3.35 13.70 0.27
C ILE A 133 -4.54 14.41 -0.38
N VAL A 134 -5.76 13.98 -0.07
CA VAL A 134 -6.99 14.45 -0.71
C VAL A 134 -7.93 15.02 0.35
N THR A 135 -8.59 16.14 0.04
CA THR A 135 -9.64 16.72 0.88
C THR A 135 -10.96 15.99 0.64
N VAL A 136 -11.70 15.68 1.72
CA VAL A 136 -13.04 15.08 1.67
C VAL A 136 -14.12 16.15 1.73
#